data_AF-A0A5S3UVA8-F1
#
_entry.id   AF-A0A5S3UVA8-F1
#
_cell.length_a   1.000
_cell.length_b   1.000
_cell.length_c   1.000
_cell.angle_alpha   90.00
_cell.angle_beta   90.00
_cell.angle_gamma   90.00
#
_symmetry.space_group_name_H-M   'P 1'
#
loop_
_entity.id
_entity.type
_entity.pdbx_description
1 polymer ?
#
loop_
_entity_poly.entity_id
_entity_poly.type
_entity_poly.pdbx_seq_one_letter_code
_entity_poly.pdbx_strand_id
1 'polypeptide(L)'
;MQMILIFIIIIKCFKLSSTMSKPSLVFSTKLECQAIEYNRLLKRAESAFLVGKQQEAESLYLSAFDISLKLLQSPTANRVSIERMVEISNYCFDHCSVLCDCSEYHFLEEAGEALAALLLQSNKSELSSYLLRGYREVANLAFELVRFNQSIRAQEIVNSYIHFERIYKKSH
;
A
#
# COMPACT_ATOMS: atom_id res chain seq x y z
N MET A 1 48.86 1.58 -39.31
CA MET A 1 47.73 1.42 -40.25
C MET A 1 47.05 0.08 -39.92
N GLN A 2 45.71 0.06 -39.89
CA GLN A 2 44.88 -1.16 -39.94
C GLN A 2 44.61 -2.05 -38.70
N MET A 3 44.70 -1.58 -37.44
CA MET A 3 44.13 -2.37 -36.31
C MET A 3 43.60 -1.52 -35.12
N ILE A 4 43.10 -0.30 -35.38
CA ILE A 4 42.40 0.52 -34.36
C ILE A 4 40.99 0.93 -34.82
N LEU A 5 40.65 0.74 -36.10
CA LEU A 5 39.38 1.23 -36.66
C LEU A 5 38.16 0.31 -36.40
N ILE A 6 38.35 -0.93 -35.93
CA ILE A 6 37.24 -1.87 -35.69
C ILE A 6 36.60 -1.67 -34.31
N PHE A 7 37.35 -1.18 -33.31
CA PHE A 7 36.79 -0.94 -31.97
C PHE A 7 35.93 0.34 -31.87
N ILE A 8 36.14 1.31 -32.77
CA ILE A 8 35.35 2.57 -32.77
C ILE A 8 33.98 2.37 -33.43
N ILE A 9 33.81 1.38 -34.32
CA ILE A 9 32.51 1.10 -34.95
C ILE A 9 31.56 0.38 -33.98
N ILE A 10 32.08 -0.45 -33.06
CA ILE A 10 31.24 -1.11 -32.04
C ILE A 10 30.74 -0.11 -30.98
N ILE A 11 31.53 0.91 -30.62
CA ILE A 11 31.10 1.95 -29.66
C ILE A 11 30.11 2.95 -30.29
N LYS A 12 30.12 3.11 -31.62
CA LYS A 12 29.16 3.98 -32.33
C LYS A 12 27.90 3.27 -32.85
N CYS A 13 27.86 1.93 -32.84
CA CYS A 13 26.65 1.16 -33.19
C CYS A 13 25.79 0.75 -32.00
N PHE A 14 26.26 0.94 -30.75
CA PHE A 14 25.38 0.86 -29.56
C PHE A 14 24.72 2.20 -29.21
N LYS A 15 25.03 3.24 -29.98
CA LYS A 15 24.40 4.56 -29.94
C LYS A 15 23.63 4.71 -31.24
N LEU A 16 22.31 4.69 -31.15
CA LEU A 16 21.31 4.72 -32.25
C LEU A 16 20.88 3.36 -32.80
N SER A 17 20.01 2.69 -32.03
CA SER A 17 18.77 2.02 -32.48
C SER A 17 18.36 1.10 -31.31
N SER A 18 17.21 1.20 -30.65
CA SER A 18 15.94 1.84 -30.94
C SER A 18 15.10 1.82 -29.65
N THR A 19 14.20 2.79 -29.52
CA THR A 19 13.12 2.92 -28.51
C THR A 19 13.52 3.34 -27.09
N MET A 20 13.74 4.64 -26.92
CA MET A 20 13.40 5.33 -25.67
C MET A 20 11.87 5.24 -25.47
N SER A 21 11.39 4.19 -24.81
CA SER A 21 10.16 4.29 -24.03
C SER A 21 10.55 4.87 -22.66
N LYS A 22 10.07 6.09 -22.40
CA LYS A 22 10.27 6.83 -21.16
C LYS A 22 9.95 5.93 -19.95
N PRO A 23 10.92 5.54 -19.10
CA PRO A 23 10.62 4.72 -17.92
C PRO A 23 9.65 5.42 -16.96
N SER A 24 9.67 6.75 -16.91
CA SER A 24 8.72 7.56 -16.14
C SER A 24 7.27 7.47 -16.65
N LEU A 25 7.09 7.34 -17.96
CA LEU A 25 5.75 7.32 -18.58
C LEU A 25 5.13 5.93 -18.50
N VAL A 26 5.94 4.86 -18.60
CA VAL A 26 5.52 3.47 -18.38
C VAL A 26 5.20 3.18 -16.90
N PHE A 27 5.93 3.82 -15.98
CA PHE A 27 5.64 3.70 -14.54
C PHE A 27 4.36 4.43 -14.13
N SER A 28 4.15 5.65 -14.66
CA SER A 28 2.90 6.42 -14.44
C SER A 28 1.67 5.66 -14.94
N THR A 29 1.73 5.10 -16.16
CA THR A 29 0.60 4.34 -16.72
C THR A 29 0.31 3.08 -15.91
N LYS A 30 1.32 2.37 -15.39
CA LYS A 30 1.11 1.19 -14.54
C LYS A 30 0.39 1.54 -13.23
N LEU A 31 0.79 2.61 -12.55
CA LEU A 31 0.14 3.06 -11.31
C LEU A 31 -1.29 3.57 -11.56
N GLU A 32 -1.52 4.27 -12.66
CA GLU A 32 -2.86 4.69 -13.09
C GLU A 32 -3.74 3.47 -13.37
N CYS A 33 -3.22 2.45 -14.07
CA CYS A 33 -3.92 1.19 -14.28
C CYS A 33 -4.24 0.49 -12.96
N GLN A 34 -3.32 0.49 -11.99
CA GLN A 34 -3.56 -0.06 -10.66
C GLN A 34 -4.64 0.72 -9.89
N ALA A 35 -4.64 2.04 -9.94
CA ALA A 35 -5.67 2.87 -9.33
C ALA A 35 -7.07 2.63 -9.93
N ILE A 36 -7.14 2.45 -11.25
CA ILE A 36 -8.39 2.10 -11.95
C ILE A 36 -8.86 0.71 -11.53
N GLU A 37 -7.96 -0.27 -11.47
CA GLU A 37 -8.30 -1.63 -11.07
C GLU A 37 -8.75 -1.71 -9.61
N TYR A 38 -8.11 -0.97 -8.70
CA TYR A 38 -8.57 -0.80 -7.31
C TYR A 38 -10.04 -0.38 -7.26
N ASN A 39 -10.39 0.72 -7.95
CA ASN A 39 -11.76 1.23 -7.97
C ASN A 39 -12.74 0.21 -8.58
N ARG A 40 -12.31 -0.57 -9.57
CA ARG A 40 -13.13 -1.62 -10.20
C ARG A 40 -13.39 -2.77 -9.25
N LEU A 41 -12.36 -3.25 -8.55
CA LEU A 41 -12.49 -4.31 -7.55
C LEU A 41 -13.40 -3.89 -6.41
N LEU A 42 -13.24 -2.67 -5.90
CA LEU A 42 -14.07 -2.17 -4.81
C LEU A 42 -15.55 -2.14 -5.16
N LYS A 43 -15.91 -1.56 -6.32
CA LYS A 43 -17.30 -1.55 -6.81
C LYS A 43 -17.88 -2.96 -7.00
N ARG A 44 -17.06 -3.91 -7.44
CA ARG A 44 -17.48 -5.31 -7.60
C ARG A 44 -17.67 -5.98 -6.24
N ALA A 45 -16.79 -5.71 -5.27
CA ALA A 45 -16.89 -6.25 -3.92
C ALA A 45 -18.18 -5.78 -3.24
N GLU A 46 -18.47 -4.48 -3.31
CA GLU A 46 -19.71 -3.88 -2.80
C GLU A 46 -20.94 -4.49 -3.48
N SER A 47 -20.91 -4.64 -4.81
CA SER A 47 -22.01 -5.25 -5.56
C SER A 47 -22.22 -6.71 -5.14
N ALA A 48 -21.15 -7.49 -4.97
CA ALA A 48 -21.21 -8.88 -4.54
C ALA A 48 -21.77 -9.00 -3.11
N PHE A 49 -21.35 -8.11 -2.20
CA PHE A 49 -21.85 -8.02 -0.84
C PHE A 49 -23.36 -7.73 -0.82
N LEU A 50 -23.83 -6.74 -1.59
CA LEU A 50 -25.24 -6.37 -1.67
C LEU A 50 -26.16 -7.50 -2.17
N VAL A 51 -25.64 -8.40 -3.01
CA VAL A 51 -26.40 -9.58 -3.50
C VAL A 51 -26.17 -10.84 -2.65
N GLY A 52 -25.56 -10.70 -1.47
CA GLY A 52 -25.36 -11.78 -0.49
C GLY A 52 -24.23 -12.76 -0.82
N LYS A 53 -23.33 -12.41 -1.75
CA LYS A 53 -22.19 -13.25 -2.12
C LYS A 53 -20.96 -12.92 -1.29
N GLN A 54 -20.99 -13.28 0.00
CA GLN A 54 -19.96 -12.89 0.97
C GLN A 54 -18.54 -13.32 0.57
N GLN A 55 -18.35 -14.58 0.16
CA GLN A 55 -17.03 -15.09 -0.21
C GLN A 55 -16.45 -14.39 -1.45
N GLU A 56 -17.30 -14.04 -2.43
CA GLU A 56 -16.88 -13.28 -3.60
C GLU A 56 -16.47 -11.85 -3.20
N ALA A 57 -17.26 -11.21 -2.33
CA ALA A 57 -16.95 -9.88 -1.81
C ALA A 57 -15.62 -9.86 -1.03
N GLU A 58 -15.43 -10.80 -0.10
CA GLU A 58 -14.20 -10.96 0.68
C GLU A 58 -12.97 -11.11 -0.23
N SER A 59 -13.03 -12.01 -1.21
CA SER A 59 -11.93 -12.20 -2.17
C SER A 59 -11.62 -10.92 -2.97
N LEU A 60 -12.64 -10.15 -3.35
CA LEU A 60 -12.47 -8.90 -4.07
C LEU A 60 -11.90 -7.78 -3.19
N TYR A 61 -12.32 -7.68 -1.93
CA TYR A 61 -11.75 -6.74 -0.96
C TYR A 61 -10.28 -7.05 -0.70
N LEU A 62 -9.92 -8.31 -0.49
CA LEU A 62 -8.52 -8.73 -0.32
C LEU A 62 -7.68 -8.44 -1.58
N SER A 63 -8.24 -8.66 -2.77
CA SER A 63 -7.56 -8.29 -4.02
C SER A 63 -7.36 -6.77 -4.16
N ALA A 64 -8.33 -5.97 -3.72
CA ALA A 64 -8.21 -4.52 -3.69
C ALA A 64 -7.19 -4.05 -2.64
N PHE A 65 -7.09 -4.75 -1.50
CA PHE A 65 -6.09 -4.52 -0.47
C PHE A 65 -4.69 -4.66 -1.04
N ASP A 66 -4.41 -5.76 -1.75
CA ASP A 66 -3.10 -6.00 -2.39
C ASP A 66 -2.69 -4.87 -3.35
N ILE A 67 -3.65 -4.31 -4.09
CA ILE A 67 -3.39 -3.17 -4.98
C ILE A 67 -3.10 -1.91 -4.17
N SER A 68 -3.90 -1.65 -3.14
CA SER A 68 -3.72 -0.50 -2.25
C SER A 68 -2.34 -0.52 -1.58
N LEU A 69 -1.90 -1.70 -1.12
CA LEU A 69 -0.58 -1.91 -0.53
C LEU A 69 0.54 -1.61 -1.52
N LYS A 70 0.43 -2.10 -2.77
CA LYS A 70 1.39 -1.80 -3.84
C LYS A 70 1.45 -0.31 -4.17
N LEU A 71 0.31 0.38 -4.16
CA LEU A 71 0.23 1.82 -4.40
C LEU A 71 0.82 2.64 -3.24
N LEU A 72 0.68 2.15 -2.00
CA LEU A 72 1.25 2.77 -0.81
C LEU A 72 2.78 2.56 -0.72
N GLN A 73 3.27 1.39 -1.09
CA GLN A 73 4.70 1.07 -1.08
C GLN A 73 5.46 1.64 -2.30
N SER A 74 4.75 2.23 -3.27
CA SER A 74 5.36 2.87 -4.43
C SER A 74 6.20 4.10 -4.02
N PRO A 75 7.31 4.41 -4.71
CA PRO A 75 8.05 5.67 -4.51
C PRO A 75 7.22 6.95 -4.70
N THR A 76 6.06 6.84 -5.36
CA THR A 76 5.11 7.94 -5.59
C THR A 76 3.94 7.94 -4.59
N ALA A 77 4.10 7.26 -3.46
CA ALA A 77 3.12 7.26 -2.38
C ALA A 77 2.72 8.69 -2.01
N ASN A 78 1.42 8.92 -1.94
CA ASN A 78 0.86 10.23 -1.68
C ASN A 78 -0.38 10.09 -0.81
N ARG A 79 -1.02 11.22 -0.52
CA ARG A 79 -2.22 11.28 0.30
C ARG A 79 -3.32 10.32 -0.17
N VAL A 80 -3.55 10.19 -1.48
CA VAL A 80 -4.58 9.32 -2.04
C VAL A 80 -4.25 7.85 -1.80
N SER A 81 -2.99 7.45 -1.91
CA SER A 81 -2.57 6.07 -1.57
C SER A 81 -2.81 5.76 -0.09
N ILE A 82 -2.61 6.73 0.81
CA ILE A 82 -2.87 6.57 2.24
C ILE A 82 -4.38 6.44 2.50
N GLU A 83 -5.19 7.31 1.92
CA GLU A 83 -6.66 7.28 2.05
C GLU A 83 -7.23 5.95 1.54
N ARG A 84 -6.74 5.43 0.41
CA ARG A 84 -7.13 4.10 -0.09
C ARG A 84 -6.72 2.97 0.83
N MET A 85 -5.56 3.05 1.48
CA MET A 85 -5.14 2.02 2.43
C MET A 85 -6.09 1.98 3.63
N VAL A 86 -6.47 3.14 4.16
CA VAL A 86 -7.43 3.24 5.26
C VAL A 86 -8.80 2.73 4.82
N GLU A 87 -9.31 3.17 3.68
CA GLU A 87 -10.60 2.76 3.14
C GLU A 87 -10.68 1.24 3.01
N ILE A 88 -9.72 0.61 2.34
CA ILE A 88 -9.75 -0.82 2.14
C ILE A 88 -9.53 -1.61 3.43
N SER A 89 -8.74 -1.09 4.37
CA SER A 89 -8.59 -1.71 5.69
C SER A 89 -9.91 -1.74 6.46
N ASN A 90 -10.74 -0.69 6.37
CA ASN A 90 -12.07 -0.67 6.97
C ASN A 90 -12.99 -1.71 6.29
N TYR A 91 -13.04 -1.73 4.96
CA TYR A 91 -13.84 -2.72 4.25
C TYR A 91 -13.42 -4.17 4.56
N CYS A 92 -12.11 -4.45 4.61
CA CYS A 92 -11.62 -5.75 5.02
C CYS A 92 -11.99 -6.07 6.47
N PHE A 93 -11.93 -5.09 7.37
CA PHE A 93 -12.33 -5.27 8.76
C PHE A 93 -13.83 -5.61 8.91
N ASP A 94 -14.69 -4.92 8.17
CA ASP A 94 -16.14 -5.08 8.27
C ASP A 94 -16.67 -6.32 7.53
N HIS A 95 -15.97 -6.78 6.48
CA HIS A 95 -16.51 -7.76 5.54
C HIS A 95 -15.69 -9.04 5.40
N CYS A 96 -14.43 -9.06 5.82
CA CYS A 96 -13.63 -10.27 5.83
C CYS A 96 -13.74 -11.00 7.17
N SER A 97 -13.39 -12.27 7.17
CA SER A 97 -13.37 -13.11 8.37
C SER A 97 -12.16 -12.80 9.27
N VAL A 98 -12.18 -11.65 9.95
CA VAL A 98 -11.06 -11.12 10.74
C VAL A 98 -10.99 -11.70 12.17
N LEU A 99 -12.07 -12.34 12.63
CA LEU A 99 -12.22 -12.71 14.04
C LEU A 99 -11.42 -13.94 14.49
N CYS A 100 -10.65 -14.56 13.60
CA CYS A 100 -9.78 -15.67 13.98
C CYS A 100 -8.32 -15.20 13.90
N ASP A 101 -7.62 -15.19 15.04
CA ASP A 101 -6.16 -14.92 15.13
C ASP A 101 -5.32 -15.96 14.36
N CYS A 102 -5.99 -16.97 13.79
CA CYS A 102 -5.45 -18.01 12.92
C CYS A 102 -5.67 -17.74 11.43
N SER A 103 -6.36 -16.65 11.05
CA SER A 103 -6.59 -16.36 9.63
C SER A 103 -5.25 -16.06 8.96
N GLU A 104 -5.00 -16.67 7.80
CA GLU A 104 -3.76 -16.50 7.03
C GLU A 104 -3.59 -15.06 6.51
N TYR A 105 -4.58 -14.19 6.71
CA TYR A 105 -4.64 -12.84 6.17
C TYR A 105 -4.43 -11.78 7.25
N HIS A 106 -3.22 -11.22 7.29
CA HIS A 106 -2.78 -10.23 8.29
C HIS A 106 -2.80 -8.81 7.74
N PHE A 107 -3.88 -8.45 7.05
CA PHE A 107 -3.96 -7.18 6.30
C PHE A 107 -3.72 -5.94 7.19
N LEU A 108 -4.17 -5.92 8.45
CA LEU A 108 -3.90 -4.80 9.37
C LEU A 108 -2.42 -4.67 9.72
N GLU A 109 -1.72 -5.79 9.84
CA GLU A 109 -0.27 -5.81 10.10
C GLU A 109 0.49 -5.29 8.89
N GLU A 110 0.19 -5.80 7.70
CA GLU A 110 0.79 -5.32 6.45
C GLU A 110 0.54 -3.83 6.22
N ALA A 111 -0.68 -3.36 6.47
CA ALA A 111 -1.04 -1.95 6.39
C ALA A 111 -0.26 -1.12 7.42
N GLY A 112 -0.19 -1.59 8.67
CA GLY A 112 0.53 -0.94 9.75
C GLY A 112 2.02 -0.83 9.48
N GLU A 113 2.65 -1.92 9.02
CA GLU A 113 4.06 -1.97 8.65
C GLU A 113 4.38 -1.04 7.48
N ALA A 114 3.54 -1.02 6.44
CA ALA A 114 3.74 -0.12 5.29
C ALA A 114 3.66 1.35 5.70
N LEU A 115 2.69 1.72 6.56
CA LEU A 115 2.56 3.08 7.08
C LEU A 115 3.72 3.46 8.01
N ALA A 116 4.14 2.55 8.88
CA ALA A 116 5.30 2.74 9.75
C ALA A 116 6.60 2.94 8.96
N ALA A 117 6.82 2.12 7.93
CA ALA A 117 7.98 2.22 7.05
C ALA A 117 8.04 3.58 6.35
N LEU A 118 6.90 4.07 5.85
CA LEU A 118 6.81 5.41 5.24
C LEU A 118 7.06 6.52 6.26
N LEU A 119 6.56 6.40 7.49
CA LEU A 119 6.81 7.38 8.56
C LEU A 119 8.29 7.50 8.92
N LEU A 120 9.03 6.37 8.91
CA LEU A 120 10.48 6.37 9.13
C LEU A 120 11.25 7.07 8.00
N GLN A 121 10.73 7.03 6.77
CA GLN A 121 11.33 7.65 5.60
C GLN A 121 10.92 9.11 5.42
N SER A 122 9.74 9.50 5.92
CA SER A 122 9.19 10.85 5.79
C SER A 122 9.84 11.81 6.79
N ASN A 123 11.07 12.22 6.54
CA ASN A 123 11.72 13.28 7.32
C ASN A 123 11.00 14.62 7.12
N LYS A 124 10.07 14.95 8.02
CA LYS A 124 9.36 16.25 8.13
C LYS A 124 8.63 16.71 6.86
N SER A 125 8.05 15.77 6.11
CA SER A 125 7.16 16.14 4.99
C SER A 125 5.74 16.41 5.48
N GLU A 126 4.98 17.23 4.74
CA GLU A 126 3.53 17.40 4.95
C GLU A 126 2.80 16.05 4.97
N LEU A 127 3.31 15.06 4.24
CA LEU A 127 2.80 13.70 4.17
C LEU A 127 2.86 12.97 5.52
N SER A 128 3.80 13.31 6.41
CA SER A 128 3.94 12.67 7.73
C SER A 128 2.68 12.81 8.58
N SER A 129 2.00 13.95 8.50
CA SER A 129 0.74 14.19 9.22
C SER A 129 -0.39 13.29 8.70
N TYR A 130 -0.47 13.11 7.37
CA TYR A 130 -1.42 12.23 6.72
C TYR A 130 -1.13 10.76 7.00
N LEU A 131 0.15 10.35 6.97
CA LEU A 131 0.58 9.01 7.32
C LEU A 131 0.23 8.68 8.77
N LEU A 132 0.49 9.59 9.70
CA LEU A 132 0.17 9.39 11.10
C LEU A 132 -1.35 9.30 11.33
N ARG A 133 -2.13 10.09 10.60
CA ARG A 133 -3.60 9.99 10.62
C ARG A 133 -4.07 8.65 10.06
N GLY A 134 -3.55 8.21 8.91
CA GLY A 134 -3.89 6.91 8.34
C GLY A 134 -3.51 5.75 9.25
N TYR A 135 -2.34 5.83 9.89
CA TYR A 135 -1.89 4.81 10.84
C TYR A 135 -2.76 4.80 12.10
N ARG A 136 -3.26 5.94 12.56
CA ARG A 136 -4.24 5.99 13.65
C ARG A 136 -5.49 5.18 13.31
N GLU A 137 -6.03 5.33 12.10
CA GLU A 137 -7.24 4.58 11.71
C GLU A 137 -6.97 3.07 11.68
N VAL A 138 -5.86 2.63 11.09
CA VAL A 138 -5.46 1.20 11.11
C VAL A 138 -5.24 0.70 12.55
N ALA A 139 -4.62 1.50 13.41
CA ALA A 139 -4.42 1.16 14.82
C ALA A 139 -5.73 1.09 15.60
N ASN A 140 -6.75 1.90 15.26
CA ASN A 140 -8.07 1.81 15.87
C ASN A 140 -8.76 0.48 15.50
N LEU A 141 -8.66 0.05 14.24
CA LEU A 141 -9.17 -1.26 13.82
C LEU A 141 -8.45 -2.40 14.56
N ALA A 142 -7.13 -2.31 14.68
CA ALA A 142 -6.34 -3.26 15.46
C ALA A 142 -6.75 -3.26 16.94
N PHE A 143 -7.00 -2.09 17.54
CA PHE A 143 -7.46 -1.98 18.92
C PHE A 143 -8.80 -2.68 19.16
N GLU A 144 -9.74 -2.64 18.20
CA GLU A 144 -10.97 -3.42 18.31
C GLU A 144 -10.68 -4.93 18.34
N LEU A 145 -9.73 -5.44 17.55
CA LEU A 145 -9.33 -6.86 17.64
C LEU A 145 -8.67 -7.20 18.98
N VAL A 146 -7.89 -6.29 19.56
CA VAL A 146 -7.36 -6.48 20.93
C VAL A 146 -8.50 -6.61 21.93
N ARG A 147 -9.53 -5.76 21.82
CA ARG A 147 -10.68 -5.76 22.74
C ARG A 147 -11.51 -7.04 22.64
N PHE A 148 -11.75 -7.54 21.44
CA PHE A 148 -12.62 -8.70 21.23
C PHE A 148 -11.88 -10.04 21.34
N ASN A 149 -10.64 -10.11 20.84
CA ASN A 149 -9.92 -11.37 20.65
C ASN A 149 -8.60 -11.46 21.43
N GLN A 150 -8.19 -10.41 22.15
CA GLN A 150 -6.90 -10.35 22.84
C GLN A 150 -5.70 -10.60 21.90
N SER A 151 -5.84 -10.25 20.61
CA SER A 151 -4.81 -10.48 19.61
C SER A 151 -3.51 -9.75 19.95
N ILE A 152 -2.44 -10.52 20.14
CA ILE A 152 -1.11 -9.99 20.46
C ILE A 152 -0.56 -9.17 19.28
N ARG A 153 -0.80 -9.64 18.06
CA ARG A 153 -0.35 -8.98 16.83
C ARG A 153 -1.01 -7.62 16.65
N ALA A 154 -2.32 -7.56 16.87
CA ALA A 154 -3.03 -6.29 16.85
C ALA A 154 -2.54 -5.31 17.94
N GLN A 155 -2.14 -5.84 19.11
CA GLN A 155 -1.55 -5.04 20.18
C GLN A 155 -0.19 -4.43 19.79
N GLU A 156 0.62 -5.14 18.99
CA GLU A 156 1.88 -4.62 18.45
C GLU A 156 1.67 -3.44 17.50
N ILE A 157 0.66 -3.52 16.63
CA ILE A 157 0.26 -2.41 15.73
C ILE A 157 -0.10 -1.17 16.55
N VAL A 158 -0.93 -1.33 17.59
CA VAL A 158 -1.33 -0.24 18.50
C VAL A 158 -0.12 0.37 19.21
N ASN A 159 0.78 -0.45 19.73
CA ASN A 159 1.97 0.00 20.44
C ASN A 159 2.92 0.77 19.50
N SER A 160 3.12 0.27 18.29
CA SER A 160 3.91 0.92 17.25
C SER A 160 3.33 2.30 16.90
N TYR A 161 2.01 2.39 16.67
CA TYR A 161 1.34 3.66 16.41
C TYR A 161 1.57 4.69 17.54
N ILE A 162 1.37 4.29 18.81
CA ILE A 162 1.58 5.15 19.97
C ILE A 162 3.02 5.67 20.03
N HIS A 163 3.99 4.83 19.68
CA HIS A 163 5.40 5.23 19.62
C HIS A 163 5.63 6.34 18.59
N PHE A 164 5.16 6.16 17.35
CA PHE A 164 5.26 7.18 16.31
C PHE A 164 4.53 8.48 16.67
N GLU A 165 3.35 8.38 17.28
CA GLU A 165 2.59 9.57 17.70
C GLU A 165 3.36 10.41 18.73
N ARG A 166 4.02 9.75 19.69
CA ARG A 166 4.87 10.42 20.69
C ARG A 166 6.08 11.11 20.05
N ILE A 167 6.73 10.47 19.07
CA ILE A 167 7.87 11.06 18.35
C ILE A 167 7.41 12.29 17.55
N TYR A 168 6.29 12.17 16.85
CA TYR A 168 5.73 13.25 16.04
C TYR A 168 5.40 14.49 16.88
N LYS A 169 4.72 14.29 18.03
CA LYS A 169 4.37 15.34 19.00
C LYS A 169 5.58 16.01 19.66
N LYS A 170 6.73 15.35 19.74
CA LYS A 170 7.97 15.98 20.26
C LYS A 170 8.69 16.82 19.21
N SER A 171 8.40 16.60 17.94
CA SER A 171 9.12 17.19 16.81
C SER A 171 8.43 18.44 16.23
N HIS A 172 7.23 18.77 16.70
CA HIS A 172 6.36 19.89 16.31
C HIS A 172 5.79 20.54 17.57
#